data_AF-A0A162CVW8-F1
#
_entry.id   AF-A0A162CVW8-F1
#
_cell.length_a   1.000
_cell.length_b   1.000
_cell.length_c   1.000
_cell.angle_alpha   90.00
_cell.angle_beta   90.00
_cell.angle_gamma   90.00
#
_symmetry.space_group_name_H-M   'P 1'
#
loop_
_entity.id
_entity.type
_entity.pdbx_description
1 polymer ?
#
loop_
_entity_poly.entity_id
_entity_poly.type
_entity_poly.pdbx_seq_one_letter_code
_entity_poly.pdbx_strand_id
1 'polypeptide(L)'
;LEPLGKLVSMEMGKILPEGVGEVQEYVDICDYAVGLSRMFERKVIPSERPNHTLLEMWNPLGTIGIISAFNFPVAVYGWNNALSMV
;
A
#
# COMPACT_ATOMS: atom_id res chain seq x y z
N LEU A 1 16.53 5.14 6.83
CA LEU A 1 16.21 6.30 5.96
C LEU A 1 17.43 6.79 5.21
N GLU A 2 18.46 7.33 5.88
CA GLU A 2 19.59 7.98 5.18
C GLU A 2 20.34 7.15 4.11
N PRO A 3 20.70 5.86 4.33
CA PRO A 3 21.43 5.12 3.30
C PRO A 3 20.62 4.96 2.01
N LEU A 4 19.31 4.70 2.14
CA LEU A 4 18.39 4.57 1.01
C LEU A 4 18.12 5.92 0.35
N GLY A 5 17.91 6.99 1.14
CA GLY A 5 17.72 8.33 0.59
C GLY A 5 18.94 8.83 -0.18
N LYS A 6 20.15 8.55 0.30
CA LYS A 6 21.41 8.84 -0.42
C LYS A 6 21.49 8.08 -1.75
N LEU A 7 21.07 6.82 -1.77
CA LEU A 7 21.03 6.02 -3.01
C LEU A 7 20.03 6.60 -4.02
N VAL A 8 18.81 6.91 -3.58
CA VAL A 8 17.78 7.54 -4.44
C VAL A 8 18.29 8.85 -5.03
N SER A 9 18.89 9.72 -4.21
CA SER A 9 19.48 10.97 -4.68
C SER A 9 20.63 10.78 -5.65
N MET A 10 21.47 9.77 -5.43
CA MET A 10 22.61 9.46 -6.29
C MET A 10 22.17 8.94 -7.67
N GLU A 11 21.14 8.10 -7.72
CA GLU A 11 20.69 7.44 -8.95
C GLU A 11 19.68 8.27 -9.75
N MET A 12 18.66 8.82 -9.08
CA MET A 12 17.59 9.60 -9.74
C MET A 12 18.01 11.06 -9.96
N GLY A 13 18.82 11.62 -9.06
CA GLY A 13 19.28 13.02 -9.10
C GLY A 13 18.47 14.00 -8.25
N LYS A 14 17.62 13.51 -7.34
CA LYS A 14 16.87 14.34 -6.38
C LYS A 14 17.80 14.93 -5.32
N ILE A 15 17.48 16.10 -4.78
CA ILE A 15 18.16 16.60 -3.58
C ILE A 15 17.99 15.62 -2.42
N LEU A 16 19.00 15.52 -1.54
CA LEU A 16 19.01 14.54 -0.45
C LEU A 16 17.74 14.54 0.43
N PRO A 17 17.16 15.70 0.80
CA PRO A 17 15.91 15.72 1.57
C PRO A 17 14.74 15.04 0.85
N GLU A 18 14.63 15.15 -0.47
CA GLU A 18 13.58 14.48 -1.25
C GLU A 18 13.81 12.97 -1.31
N GLY A 19 15.05 12.52 -1.49
CA GLY A 19 15.37 11.08 -1.47
C GLY A 19 15.07 10.45 -0.11
N VAL A 20 15.39 11.15 0.99
CA VAL A 20 15.03 10.71 2.34
C VAL A 20 13.52 10.72 2.57
N GLY A 21 12.84 11.78 2.11
CA GLY A 21 11.38 11.92 2.20
C GLY A 21 10.66 10.79 1.46
N GLU A 22 11.12 10.42 0.26
CA GLU A 22 10.50 9.34 -0.52
C GLU A 22 10.57 7.98 0.18
N VAL A 23 11.69 7.70 0.88
CA VAL A 23 11.81 6.49 1.70
C VAL A 23 10.93 6.57 2.94
N GLN A 24 10.80 7.76 3.54
CA GLN A 24 9.91 7.98 4.68
C GLN A 24 8.44 7.75 4.30
N GLU A 25 8.00 8.20 3.13
CA GLU A 25 6.63 7.96 2.64
C GLU A 25 6.29 6.46 2.56
N TYR A 26 7.25 5.60 2.20
CA TYR A 26 7.05 4.16 2.21
C TYR A 26 6.97 3.61 3.66
N VAL A 27 7.73 4.16 4.61
CA VAL A 27 7.57 3.78 6.03
C VAL A 27 6.18 4.17 6.53
N ASP A 28 5.73 5.39 6.24
CA ASP A 28 4.43 5.90 6.70
C ASP A 28 3.26 5.09 6.12
N ILE A 29 3.33 4.67 4.85
CA ILE A 29 2.28 3.82 4.27
C ILE A 29 2.29 2.41 4.85
N CYS A 30 3.44 1.88 5.28
CA CYS A 30 3.49 0.60 5.99
C CYS A 30 2.78 0.70 7.34
N ASP A 31 3.04 1.77 8.11
CA ASP A 31 2.36 2.00 9.38
C ASP A 31 0.85 2.14 9.20
N TYR A 32 0.41 2.85 8.16
CA TYR A 32 -1.00 2.94 7.79
C TYR A 32 -1.58 1.57 7.40
N ALA A 33 -0.88 0.79 6.57
CA ALA A 33 -1.31 -0.51 6.10
C ALA A 33 -1.50 -1.51 7.26
N VAL A 34 -0.66 -1.46 8.29
CA VAL A 34 -0.84 -2.27 9.51
C VAL A 34 -2.18 -1.97 10.17
N GLY A 35 -2.57 -0.70 10.27
CA GLY A 35 -3.90 -0.32 10.75
C GLY A 35 -5.03 -0.80 9.83
N LEU A 36 -4.87 -0.57 8.53
CA LEU A 36 -5.87 -0.93 7.51
C LEU A 36 -6.13 -2.44 7.44
N SER A 37 -5.11 -3.28 7.66
CA SER A 37 -5.20 -4.75 7.65
C SER A 37 -6.30 -5.31 8.58
N ARG A 38 -6.72 -4.52 9.57
CA ARG A 38 -7.74 -4.89 10.56
C ARG A 38 -9.11 -4.26 10.31
N MET A 39 -9.26 -3.50 9.23
CA MET A 39 -10.46 -2.72 8.90
C MET A 39 -11.25 -3.30 7.71
N PHE A 40 -10.86 -4.46 7.17
CA PHE A 40 -11.61 -5.15 6.13
C PHE A 40 -12.85 -5.86 6.69
N GLU A 41 -13.89 -5.06 6.96
CA GLU A 41 -15.14 -5.55 7.51
C GLU A 41 -15.99 -6.26 6.45
N ARG A 42 -16.62 -7.36 6.88
CA ARG A 42 -17.67 -8.05 6.13
C ARG A 42 -19.02 -7.45 6.49
N LYS A 43 -19.98 -7.51 5.57
CA LYS A 43 -21.35 -7.03 5.86
C LYS A 43 -22.35 -8.17 5.82
N VAL A 44 -23.26 -8.15 6.79
CA VAL A 44 -24.50 -8.94 6.75
C VAL A 44 -25.61 -7.99 6.31
N ILE A 45 -26.18 -8.25 5.14
CA ILE A 45 -27.17 -7.36 4.53
C ILE A 45 -28.57 -7.96 4.77
N PRO A 46 -29.57 -7.16 5.21
CA PRO A 46 -30.94 -7.65 5.36
C PRO A 46 -31.49 -8.15 4.03
N SER A 47 -31.97 -9.40 4.01
CA SER A 47 -32.67 -9.97 2.86
C SER A 47 -34.14 -9.55 2.87
N GLU A 48 -34.68 -9.16 1.71
CA GLU A 48 -36.12 -8.97 1.52
C GLU A 48 -36.90 -10.30 1.50
N ARG A 49 -36.20 -11.43 1.24
CA ARG A 49 -36.78 -12.78 1.17
C ARG A 49 -36.58 -13.52 2.50
N PRO A 50 -37.63 -14.17 3.05
CA PRO A 50 -37.50 -15.03 4.23
C PRO A 50 -36.50 -16.16 4.02
N ASN A 51 -35.85 -16.59 5.11
CA ASN A 51 -34.89 -17.70 5.13
C ASN A 51 -33.69 -17.54 4.16
N HIS A 52 -33.28 -16.31 3.88
CA HIS A 52 -32.11 -16.00 3.05
C HIS A 52 -31.14 -15.08 3.79
N THR A 53 -29.84 -15.36 3.66
CA THR A 53 -28.76 -14.52 4.20
C THR A 53 -27.98 -13.91 3.04
N LEU A 54 -27.78 -12.58 3.07
CA LEU A 54 -26.92 -11.88 2.13
C LEU A 54 -25.63 -11.46 2.86
N LEU A 55 -24.48 -11.89 2.32
CA LEU A 55 -23.16 -11.63 2.89
C LEU A 55 -22.27 -10.94 1.85
N GLU A 56 -21.62 -9.85 2.25
CA GLU A 56 -20.51 -9.22 1.50
C GLU A 56 -19.20 -9.67 2.14
N MET A 57 -18.34 -10.33 1.36
CA MET A 57 -17.06 -10.87 1.81
C MET A 57 -15.95 -10.51 0.84
N TRP A 58 -14.93 -9.84 1.35
CA TRP A 58 -13.69 -9.57 0.61
C TRP A 58 -12.77 -10.78 0.66
N ASN A 59 -12.16 -11.09 -0.48
CA ASN A 59 -11.08 -12.08 -0.59
C ASN A 59 -9.92 -11.45 -1.39
N PRO A 60 -8.67 -11.82 -1.11
CA PRO A 60 -7.53 -11.37 -1.91
C PRO A 60 -7.66 -11.78 -3.37
N LEU A 61 -7.21 -10.93 -4.29
CA LEU A 61 -7.16 -11.25 -5.72
C LEU A 61 -6.09 -12.32 -6.05
N GLY A 62 -5.03 -12.42 -5.23
CA GLY A 62 -3.89 -13.29 -5.46
C GLY A 62 -2.63 -12.47 -5.78
N THR A 63 -1.89 -12.85 -6.82
CA THR A 63 -0.64 -12.18 -7.20
C THR A 63 -0.88 -10.82 -7.84
N ILE A 64 -0.19 -9.79 -7.35
CA ILE A 64 -0.23 -8.43 -7.88
C ILE A 64 1.12 -8.07 -8.49
N GLY A 65 1.12 -7.64 -9.76
CA GLY A 65 2.30 -7.11 -10.45
C GLY A 65 2.38 -5.59 -10.32
N ILE A 66 3.55 -5.06 -9.94
CA ILE A 66 3.78 -3.63 -9.75
C ILE A 66 4.91 -3.19 -10.69
N ILE A 67 4.61 -2.31 -11.65
CA ILE A 67 5.58 -1.71 -12.57
C ILE A 67 5.68 -0.22 -12.21
N SER A 68 6.80 0.19 -11.60
CA SER A 68 7.05 1.56 -11.16
C SER A 68 7.90 2.35 -12.17
N ALA A 69 7.82 3.69 -12.08
CA ALA A 69 8.58 4.62 -12.91
C ALA A 69 9.84 5.14 -12.20
N PHE A 70 10.76 5.75 -12.96
CA PHE A 70 12.07 6.18 -12.46
C PHE A 70 12.02 7.43 -11.54
N ASN A 71 10.97 8.24 -11.61
CA ASN A 71 10.92 9.54 -10.93
C ASN A 71 10.59 9.45 -9.43
N PHE A 72 9.94 8.36 -9.02
CA PHE A 72 9.70 7.98 -7.63
C PHE A 72 9.96 6.47 -7.49
N PRO A 73 11.23 6.05 -7.56
CA PRO A 73 11.60 4.64 -7.64
C PRO A 73 11.25 3.84 -6.38
N VAL A 74 11.02 4.50 -5.25
CA VAL A 74 10.64 3.89 -3.96
C VAL A 74 9.16 4.10 -3.66
N ALA A 75 8.66 5.34 -3.74
CA ALA A 75 7.33 5.65 -3.22
C ALA A 75 6.19 4.93 -3.96
N VAL A 76 6.19 4.96 -5.31
CA VAL A 76 5.11 4.35 -6.11
C VAL A 76 5.06 2.83 -5.90
N TYR A 77 6.23 2.18 -5.87
CA TYR A 77 6.31 0.76 -5.51
C TYR A 77 5.79 0.55 -4.09
N GLY A 78 6.27 1.36 -3.14
CA GLY A 78 5.99 1.19 -1.73
C GLY A 78 4.51 1.28 -1.37
N TRP A 79 3.79 2.27 -1.91
CA TRP A 79 2.35 2.39 -1.68
C TRP A 79 1.58 1.17 -2.17
N ASN A 80 1.86 0.72 -3.40
CA ASN A 80 1.17 -0.42 -3.99
C ASN A 80 1.53 -1.72 -3.28
N ASN A 81 2.80 -1.90 -2.92
CA ASN A 81 3.27 -3.10 -2.24
C ASN A 81 2.67 -3.22 -0.83
N ALA A 82 2.71 -2.15 -0.02
CA ALA A 82 2.17 -2.15 1.34
C ALA A 82 0.68 -2.52 1.35
N LEU A 83 -0.11 -1.92 0.46
CA LEU A 83 -1.56 -2.20 0.36
C LEU A 83 -1.86 -3.59 -0.22
N SER A 84 -1.04 -4.08 -1.15
CA SER A 84 -1.25 -5.43 -1.72
C SER A 84 -0.91 -6.56 -0.74
N MET A 85 -0.12 -6.28 0.30
CA MET A 85 0.28 -7.27 1.30
C MET A 85 -0.75 -7.45 2.44
N VAL A 86 -1.64 -6.49 2.64
CA VAL A 86 -2.57 -6.45 3.79
C VAL A 86 -4.01 -6.75 3.45
#